data_AF-A0A7C5PZC4-F1
#
_entry.id   AF-A0A7C5PZC4-F1
#
_cell.length_a   1.000
_cell.length_b   1.000
_cell.length_c   1.000
_cell.angle_alpha   90.00
_cell.angle_beta   90.00
_cell.angle_gamma   90.00
#
_symmetry.space_group_name_H-M   'P 1'
#
loop_
_entity.id
_entity.type
_entity.pdbx_description
1 polymer ?
#
loop_
_entity_poly.entity_id
_entity_poly.type
_entity_poly.pdbx_seq_one_letter_code
_entity_poly.pdbx_strand_id
1 'polypeptide(L)'
;MESTSSHRRGPRMETGSINGANNQGANIFATGRTKFSDNPFLQLLVTQLRSQSPLDPVKNNDMVMQMSQLSSMEQQRELNGNLLNLLQFQGALARLSGLTQGTAMLGKEVQYVADENGTKRTGKVESVSVSESGEIKLRIGGKEVPLSSVTSVKESKTQKKSANKTKSKK
;
A
#
# COMPACT_ATOMS: atom_id res chain seq x y z
N MET A 1 26.49 -34.36 -44.93
CA MET A 1 25.78 -33.57 -45.94
C MET A 1 24.33 -33.99 -45.92
N GLU A 2 23.50 -32.97 -45.76
CA GLU A 2 22.04 -32.81 -45.68
C GLU A 2 21.03 -33.98 -45.72
N SER A 3 20.24 -34.01 -44.64
CA SER A 3 18.79 -33.70 -44.57
C SER A 3 17.74 -34.65 -45.17
N THR A 4 17.17 -35.48 -44.29
CA THR A 4 15.78 -35.96 -44.36
C THR A 4 14.88 -35.07 -43.50
N SER A 5 14.05 -34.20 -44.10
CA SER A 5 13.07 -33.38 -43.38
C SER A 5 11.67 -33.99 -43.48
N SER A 6 11.35 -34.85 -42.50
CA SER A 6 10.00 -35.34 -42.23
C SER A 6 9.16 -34.22 -41.59
N HIS A 7 8.02 -33.91 -42.20
CA HIS A 7 6.99 -33.00 -41.67
C HIS A 7 6.46 -33.50 -40.30
N ARG A 8 7.04 -33.01 -39.20
CA ARG A 8 6.48 -33.14 -37.85
C ARG A 8 5.46 -32.02 -37.62
N ARG A 9 4.27 -32.42 -37.18
CA ARG A 9 3.19 -31.57 -36.66
C ARG A 9 3.76 -30.57 -35.65
N GLY A 10 3.64 -29.27 -35.95
CA GLY A 10 3.92 -28.23 -34.97
C GLY A 10 2.84 -28.20 -33.87
N PRO A 11 3.18 -27.77 -32.64
CA PRO A 11 2.21 -27.62 -31.57
C PRO A 11 1.24 -26.47 -31.91
N ARG A 12 -0.05 -26.80 -31.96
CA ARG A 12 -1.16 -25.84 -31.99
C ARG A 12 -1.00 -24.91 -30.78
N MET A 13 -0.72 -23.64 -31.03
CA MET A 13 -0.76 -22.60 -30.01
C MET A 13 -2.23 -22.39 -29.63
N GLU A 14 -2.64 -22.95 -28.49
CA GLU A 14 -3.84 -22.47 -27.82
C GLU A 14 -3.57 -21.02 -27.39
N THR A 15 -4.24 -20.08 -28.04
CA THR A 15 -4.37 -18.72 -27.53
C THR A 15 -5.21 -18.81 -26.26
N GLY A 16 -4.55 -19.00 -25.12
CA GLY A 16 -5.17 -18.85 -23.81
C GLY A 16 -5.80 -17.47 -23.74
N SER A 17 -7.11 -17.46 -23.49
CA SER A 17 -7.88 -16.27 -23.16
C SER A 17 -7.22 -15.55 -21.99
N ILE A 18 -6.50 -14.46 -22.28
CA ILE A 18 -6.04 -13.51 -21.28
C ILE A 18 -7.24 -12.68 -20.80
N ASN A 19 -8.11 -13.28 -20.00
CA ASN A 19 -9.05 -12.53 -19.17
C ASN A 19 -8.29 -11.91 -17.99
N GLY A 20 -7.41 -10.97 -18.32
CA GLY A 20 -6.77 -10.03 -17.41
C GLY A 20 -7.61 -8.77 -17.32
N ALA A 21 -8.66 -8.82 -16.50
CA ALA A 21 -9.31 -7.63 -15.96
C ALA A 21 -9.78 -7.98 -14.55
N ASN A 22 -8.81 -8.16 -13.65
CA ASN A 22 -9.05 -8.26 -12.23
C ASN A 22 -9.66 -6.92 -11.78
N ASN A 23 -10.97 -6.96 -11.59
CA ASN A 23 -11.88 -5.85 -11.34
C ASN A 23 -11.74 -5.35 -9.89
N GLN A 24 -10.52 -4.97 -9.49
CA GLN A 24 -10.19 -4.48 -8.14
C GLN A 24 -9.82 -2.98 -8.12
N GLY A 25 -9.98 -2.28 -9.25
CA GLY A 25 -9.78 -0.82 -9.35
C GLY A 25 -11.06 0.01 -9.43
N ALA A 26 -12.24 -0.61 -9.54
CA ALA A 26 -13.49 0.08 -9.86
C ALA A 26 -14.41 0.38 -8.65
N ASN A 27 -14.07 -0.08 -7.44
CA ASN A 27 -14.95 0.06 -6.27
C ASN A 27 -14.50 1.13 -5.24
N ILE A 28 -13.40 1.85 -5.46
CA ILE A 28 -12.96 2.90 -4.52
C ILE A 28 -13.78 4.19 -4.67
N PHE A 29 -14.40 4.42 -5.84
CA PHE A 29 -15.22 5.61 -6.10
C PHE A 29 -16.73 5.41 -5.86
N ALA A 30 -17.17 4.19 -5.53
CA ALA A 30 -18.59 3.91 -5.26
C ALA A 30 -19.04 4.37 -3.86
N THR A 31 -18.11 4.55 -2.92
CA THR A 31 -18.41 4.96 -1.53
C THR A 31 -18.82 6.44 -1.40
N GLY A 32 -18.59 7.26 -2.42
CA GLY A 32 -18.84 8.71 -2.36
C GLY A 32 -20.21 9.18 -2.89
N ARG A 33 -20.96 8.33 -3.60
CA ARG A 33 -22.22 8.76 -4.27
C ARG A 33 -23.49 8.43 -3.49
N THR A 34 -23.42 7.59 -2.45
CA THR A 34 -24.61 7.16 -1.71
C THR A 34 -24.94 8.04 -0.50
N LYS A 35 -23.97 8.73 0.11
CA LYS A 35 -24.20 9.40 1.40
C LYS A 35 -25.00 10.71 1.35
N PHE A 36 -25.22 11.30 0.17
CA PHE A 36 -26.04 12.53 0.06
C PHE A 36 -27.54 12.21 -0.11
N SER A 37 -27.88 11.06 -0.69
CA SER A 37 -29.26 10.56 -0.84
C SER A 37 -29.84 10.00 0.47
N ASP A 38 -28.96 9.70 1.43
CA ASP A 38 -29.31 9.09 2.72
C ASP A 38 -29.59 10.12 3.82
N ASN A 39 -29.76 11.41 3.50
CA ASN A 39 -30.34 12.35 4.45
C ASN A 39 -31.85 12.09 4.53
N PRO A 40 -32.36 11.31 5.52
CA PRO A 40 -33.79 11.03 5.63
C PRO A 40 -34.59 12.32 5.80
N PHE A 41 -33.92 13.41 6.22
CA PHE A 41 -34.42 14.77 6.28
C PHE A 41 -34.87 15.35 4.93
N LEU A 42 -34.07 15.25 3.86
CA LEU A 42 -34.45 15.81 2.56
C LEU A 42 -35.59 15.02 1.92
N GLN A 43 -35.61 13.70 2.15
CA GLN A 43 -36.74 12.85 1.75
C GLN A 43 -38.01 13.19 2.54
N LEU A 44 -37.90 13.44 3.84
CA LEU A 44 -39.03 13.87 4.67
C LEU A 44 -39.50 15.29 4.33
N LEU A 45 -38.58 16.23 4.04
CA LEU A 45 -38.87 17.60 3.64
C LEU A 45 -39.61 17.65 2.28
N VAL A 46 -39.18 16.85 1.30
CA VAL A 46 -39.87 16.72 0.01
C VAL A 46 -41.24 16.02 0.19
N THR A 47 -41.34 15.06 1.11
CA THR A 47 -42.61 14.38 1.42
C THR A 47 -43.60 15.32 2.11
N GLN A 48 -43.14 16.18 3.01
CA GLN A 48 -43.97 17.15 3.73
C GLN A 48 -44.36 18.34 2.84
N LEU A 49 -43.50 18.79 1.91
CA LEU A 49 -43.87 19.81 0.92
C LEU A 49 -45.03 19.35 0.00
N ARG A 50 -45.16 18.03 -0.19
CA ARG A 50 -46.24 17.41 -0.96
C ARG A 50 -47.52 17.16 -0.15
N SER A 51 -47.50 17.30 1.18
CA SER A 51 -48.59 16.85 2.06
C SER A 51 -49.08 17.87 3.12
N GLN A 52 -48.49 19.06 3.27
CA GLN A 52 -48.85 19.95 4.38
C GLN A 52 -50.04 20.86 4.03
N SER A 53 -51.23 20.42 4.44
CA SER A 53 -52.27 21.32 4.93
C SER A 53 -51.83 21.91 6.29
N PRO A 54 -52.09 23.20 6.58
CA PRO A 54 -51.25 24.05 7.43
C PRO A 54 -51.61 24.03 8.92
N LEU A 55 -51.54 22.88 9.60
CA LEU A 55 -52.05 22.76 10.98
C LEU A 55 -51.12 22.08 12.01
N ASP A 56 -49.80 22.22 11.92
CA ASP A 56 -48.91 22.29 13.13
C ASP A 56 -47.42 22.48 12.76
N PRO A 57 -46.95 23.72 12.55
CA PRO A 57 -45.54 24.00 12.23
C PRO A 57 -44.57 23.82 13.42
N VAL A 58 -45.08 23.77 14.66
CA VAL A 58 -44.23 23.80 15.88
C VAL A 58 -43.56 22.44 16.15
N LYS A 59 -44.30 21.32 16.08
CA LYS A 59 -43.73 19.97 16.27
C LYS A 59 -42.73 19.59 15.17
N ASN A 60 -42.94 20.12 13.96
CA ASN A 60 -42.06 19.85 12.83
C ASN A 60 -40.70 20.55 13.02
N ASN A 61 -40.68 21.77 13.58
CA ASN A 61 -39.43 22.50 13.85
C ASN A 61 -38.54 21.84 14.91
N ASP A 62 -39.11 21.34 16.02
CA ASP A 62 -38.33 20.67 17.07
C ASP A 62 -37.71 19.35 16.58
N MET A 63 -38.45 18.58 15.77
CA MET A 63 -37.92 17.37 15.14
C MET A 63 -36.83 17.68 14.11
N VAL A 64 -36.98 18.75 13.32
CA VAL A 64 -35.94 19.23 12.38
C VAL A 64 -34.66 19.61 13.12
N MET A 65 -34.77 20.30 14.26
CA MET A 65 -33.61 20.67 15.07
C MET A 65 -32.89 19.44 15.63
N GLN A 66 -33.62 18.47 16.17
CA GLN A 66 -33.03 17.25 16.72
C GLN A 66 -32.38 16.37 15.64
N MET A 67 -32.97 16.31 14.44
CA MET A 67 -32.39 15.58 13.30
C MET A 67 -31.19 16.30 12.69
N SER A 68 -31.20 17.63 12.63
CA SER A 68 -30.03 18.42 12.21
C SER A 68 -28.85 18.20 13.15
N GLN A 69 -29.12 18.11 14.47
CA GLN A 69 -28.11 17.78 15.46
C GLN A 69 -27.55 16.36 15.26
N LEU A 70 -28.40 15.37 14.98
CA LEU A 70 -27.97 14.00 14.72
C LEU A 70 -27.18 13.89 13.40
N SER A 71 -27.64 14.53 12.33
CA SER A 71 -26.96 14.58 11.02
C SER A 71 -25.56 15.20 11.15
N SER A 72 -25.44 16.28 11.94
CA SER A 72 -24.14 16.89 12.22
C SER A 72 -23.20 15.95 12.97
N MET A 73 -23.71 15.18 13.94
CA MET A 73 -22.92 14.18 14.66
C MET A 73 -22.53 12.99 13.79
N GLU A 74 -23.41 12.54 12.89
CA GLU A 74 -23.14 11.49 11.92
C GLU A 74 -22.07 11.95 10.91
N GLN A 75 -22.17 13.17 10.41
CA GLN A 75 -21.16 13.78 9.55
C GLN A 75 -19.81 13.86 10.29
N GLN A 76 -19.80 14.25 11.57
CA GLN A 76 -18.56 14.28 12.35
C GLN A 76 -17.96 12.88 12.55
N ARG A 77 -18.80 11.86 12.81
CA ARG A 77 -18.34 10.46 12.89
C ARG A 77 -17.78 9.97 11.56
N GLU A 78 -18.43 10.32 10.46
CA GLU A 78 -17.97 10.00 9.11
C GLU A 78 -16.61 10.65 8.81
N LEU A 79 -16.44 11.93 9.15
CA LEU A 79 -15.17 12.63 9.01
C LEU A 79 -14.07 11.95 9.83
N ASN A 80 -14.34 11.60 11.09
CA ASN A 80 -13.40 10.88 11.93
C ASN A 80 -13.04 9.51 11.34
N GLY A 81 -14.01 8.76 10.82
CA GLY A 81 -13.76 7.49 10.14
C GLY A 81 -12.87 7.66 8.90
N ASN A 82 -13.14 8.68 8.09
CA ASN A 82 -12.33 9.00 6.91
C ASN A 82 -10.91 9.44 7.28
N LEU A 83 -10.73 10.18 8.38
CA LEU A 83 -9.40 10.52 8.90
C LEU A 83 -8.63 9.28 9.36
N LEU A 84 -9.27 8.36 10.07
CA LEU A 84 -8.64 7.09 10.47
C LEU A 84 -8.23 6.25 9.25
N ASN A 85 -9.08 6.18 8.23
CA ASN A 85 -8.76 5.50 6.98
C ASN A 85 -7.57 6.15 6.27
N LEU A 86 -7.49 7.49 6.26
CA LEU A 86 -6.37 8.22 5.68
C LEU A 86 -5.06 7.97 6.43
N LEU A 87 -5.10 7.93 7.77
CA LEU A 87 -3.93 7.57 8.59
C LEU A 87 -3.45 6.14 8.29
N GLN A 88 -4.37 5.18 8.17
CA GLN A 88 -4.03 3.80 7.81
C GLN A 88 -3.40 3.72 6.41
N PHE A 89 -3.98 4.44 5.45
CA PHE A 89 -3.44 4.50 4.09
C PHE A 89 -2.04 5.13 4.04
N GLN A 90 -1.81 6.23 4.77
CA GLN A 90 -0.50 6.85 4.90
C GLN A 90 0.52 5.88 5.52
N GLY A 91 0.13 5.15 6.58
CA GLY A 91 0.98 4.13 7.20
C GLY A 91 1.32 2.98 6.24
N ALA A 92 0.35 2.51 5.44
CA ALA A 92 0.59 1.49 4.42
C ALA A 92 1.56 1.98 3.33
N LEU A 93 1.41 3.23 2.88
CA LEU A 93 2.31 3.83 1.89
C LEU A 93 3.74 4.00 2.43
N ALA A 94 3.88 4.45 3.67
CA ALA A 94 5.17 4.58 4.35
C ALA A 94 5.88 3.21 4.45
N ARG A 95 5.14 2.16 4.82
CA ARG A 95 5.66 0.77 4.86
C ARG A 95 6.10 0.29 3.49
N LEU A 96 5.29 0.52 2.45
CA LEU A 96 5.65 0.15 1.08
C LEU A 96 6.94 0.86 0.63
N SER A 97 7.02 2.18 0.83
CA SER A 97 8.21 2.95 0.49
C SER A 97 9.44 2.43 1.24
N GLY A 98 9.35 2.25 2.56
CA GLY A 98 10.47 1.74 3.34
C GLY A 98 10.87 0.31 2.97
N LEU A 99 9.91 -0.55 2.60
CA LEU A 99 10.20 -1.90 2.10
C LEU A 99 10.91 -1.86 0.74
N THR A 100 10.49 -0.98 -0.19
CA THR A 100 11.20 -0.81 -1.48
C THR A 100 12.62 -0.30 -1.30
N GLN A 101 12.84 0.62 -0.36
CA GLN A 101 14.18 1.11 -0.02
C GLN A 101 15.02 0.02 0.65
N GLY A 102 14.46 -0.70 1.61
CA GLY A 102 15.14 -1.79 2.29
C GLY A 102 15.51 -2.93 1.34
N THR A 103 14.60 -3.31 0.44
CA THR A 103 14.87 -4.35 -0.57
C THR A 103 15.96 -3.92 -1.55
N ALA A 104 16.03 -2.63 -1.90
CA ALA A 104 17.14 -2.08 -2.68
C ALA A 104 18.50 -2.10 -1.95
N MET A 105 18.49 -2.19 -0.62
CA MET A 105 19.69 -2.36 0.22
C MET A 105 20.04 -3.82 0.49
N LEU A 106 19.11 -4.75 0.22
CA LEU A 106 19.32 -6.18 0.46
C LEU A 106 20.57 -6.68 -0.29
N GLY A 107 21.46 -7.36 0.44
CA GLY A 107 22.72 -7.85 -0.10
C GLY A 107 23.81 -6.79 -0.29
N LYS A 108 23.49 -5.50 -0.16
CA LYS A 108 24.48 -4.40 -0.22
C LYS A 108 25.14 -4.20 1.14
N GLU A 109 26.26 -3.48 1.13
CA GLU A 109 26.98 -3.11 2.33
C GLU A 109 26.52 -1.71 2.77
N VAL A 110 25.94 -1.61 3.97
CA VAL A 110 25.39 -0.36 4.49
C VAL A 110 26.16 0.08 5.72
N GLN A 111 26.31 1.39 5.88
CA GLN A 111 26.79 2.01 7.11
C GLN A 111 25.57 2.46 7.93
N TYR A 112 25.54 2.07 9.20
CA TYR A 112 24.46 2.37 10.13
C TYR A 112 25.00 2.83 11.48
N VAL A 113 24.18 3.58 12.21
CA VAL A 113 24.48 3.95 13.60
C VAL A 113 23.99 2.83 14.51
N ALA A 114 24.91 2.18 15.22
CA ALA A 114 24.60 0.96 15.96
C ALA A 114 24.14 1.21 17.41
N ASP A 115 24.44 2.38 17.97
CA ASP A 115 24.25 2.74 19.37
C ASP A 115 23.91 4.24 19.45
N GLU A 116 23.16 4.69 20.47
CA GLU A 116 22.80 6.13 20.67
C GLU A 116 24.02 7.05 20.75
N ASN A 117 25.19 6.51 21.08
CA ASN A 117 26.47 7.21 21.09
C ASN A 117 27.03 7.54 19.69
N GLY A 118 26.28 7.30 18.61
CA GLY A 118 26.66 7.70 17.26
C GLY A 118 27.76 6.83 16.62
N THR A 119 28.05 5.65 17.19
CA THR A 119 29.09 4.77 16.65
C THR A 119 28.61 4.16 15.33
N LYS A 120 29.30 4.52 14.24
CA LYS A 120 29.01 4.00 12.90
C LYS A 120 29.62 2.62 12.73
N ARG A 121 28.81 1.65 12.33
CA ARG A 121 29.24 0.31 11.93
C ARG A 121 28.84 0.06 10.47
N THR A 122 29.56 -0.86 9.84
CA THR A 122 29.28 -1.28 8.47
C THR A 122 28.91 -2.76 8.49
N GLY A 123 27.95 -3.15 7.65
CA GLY A 123 27.65 -4.56 7.45
C GLY A 123 26.77 -4.82 6.24
N LYS A 124 26.71 -6.08 5.84
CA LYS A 124 25.86 -6.54 4.73
C LYS A 124 24.42 -6.72 5.20
N VAL A 125 23.46 -6.19 4.45
CA VAL A 125 22.03 -6.40 4.73
C VAL A 125 21.65 -7.83 4.32
N GLU A 126 21.15 -8.60 5.27
CA GLU A 126 20.73 -9.99 5.07
C GLU A 126 19.23 -10.12 4.78
N SER A 127 18.41 -9.31 5.44
CA SER A 127 16.95 -9.33 5.29
C SER A 127 16.33 -7.99 5.64
N VAL A 128 15.10 -7.78 5.17
CA VAL A 128 14.24 -6.64 5.49
C VAL A 128 12.99 -7.18 6.15
N SER A 129 12.59 -6.63 7.29
CA SER A 129 11.38 -7.02 8.01
C SER A 129 10.54 -5.80 8.39
N VAL A 130 9.25 -6.04 8.56
CA VAL A 130 8.30 -5.06 9.09
C VAL A 130 7.91 -5.52 10.48
N SER A 131 8.13 -4.67 11.48
CA SER A 131 7.70 -4.93 12.86
C SER A 131 6.19 -4.74 13.01
N GLU A 132 5.61 -5.23 14.11
CA GLU A 132 4.18 -5.06 14.41
C GLU A 132 3.77 -3.59 14.54
N SER A 133 4.68 -2.71 14.98
CA SER A 133 4.48 -1.26 14.99
C SER A 133 4.50 -0.63 13.59
N GLY A 134 4.88 -1.39 12.57
CA GLY A 134 4.98 -0.92 11.18
C GLY A 134 6.32 -0.29 10.83
N GLU A 135 7.30 -0.31 11.73
CA GLU A 135 8.64 0.19 11.45
C GLU A 135 9.44 -0.83 10.63
N ILE A 136 10.14 -0.33 9.61
CA ILE A 136 10.98 -1.13 8.72
C ILE A 136 12.36 -1.31 9.34
N LYS A 137 12.75 -2.57 9.53
CA LYS A 137 14.04 -2.97 10.08
C LYS A 137 14.85 -3.77 9.07
N LEU A 138 16.15 -3.59 9.12
CA LEU A 138 17.16 -4.28 8.33
C LEU A 138 17.91 -5.23 9.27
N ARG A 139 18.14 -6.47 8.85
CA ARG A 139 19.00 -7.39 9.60
C ARG A 139 20.41 -7.34 9.06
N ILE A 140 21.38 -7.00 9.90
CA ILE A 140 22.79 -6.85 9.54
C ILE A 140 23.62 -7.65 10.56
N GLY A 141 24.21 -8.77 10.14
CA GLY A 141 25.04 -9.62 11.01
C GLY A 141 24.32 -10.08 12.26
N GLY A 142 23.04 -10.46 12.13
CA GLY A 142 22.18 -10.88 13.24
C GLY A 142 21.59 -9.76 14.11
N LYS A 143 21.93 -8.49 13.87
CA LYS A 143 21.33 -7.34 14.57
C LYS A 143 20.21 -6.71 13.74
N GLU A 144 19.10 -6.37 14.38
CA GLU A 144 18.05 -5.56 13.76
C GLU A 144 18.39 -4.07 13.88
N VAL A 145 18.35 -3.38 12.75
CA VAL A 145 18.74 -1.98 12.62
C VAL A 145 17.61 -1.24 11.89
N PRO A 146 17.04 -0.15 12.44
CA PRO A 146 15.96 0.55 11.78
C PRO A 146 16.44 1.25 10.51
N LEU A 147 15.60 1.28 9.47
CA LEU A 147 15.95 1.91 8.18
C LEU A 147 16.39 3.37 8.32
N SER A 148 15.83 4.08 9.31
CA SER A 148 16.18 5.47 9.65
C SER A 148 17.61 5.68 10.11
N SER A 149 18.27 4.64 10.64
CA SER A 149 19.66 4.72 11.14
C SER A 149 20.73 4.45 10.08
N VAL A 150 20.32 4.11 8.86
CA VAL A 150 21.23 3.89 7.73
C VAL A 150 21.71 5.22 7.18
N THR A 151 23.02 5.45 7.18
CA THR A 151 23.62 6.70 6.72
C THR A 151 24.25 6.60 5.33
N SER A 152 24.58 5.39 4.84
CA SER A 152 25.15 5.22 3.50
C SER A 152 24.96 3.79 2.99
N VAL A 153 24.80 3.64 1.67
CA VAL A 153 24.70 2.35 0.96
C VAL A 153 25.85 2.27 -0.06
N LYS A 154 26.66 1.22 0.03
CA LYS A 154 27.72 0.88 -0.93
C LYS A 154 27.40 -0.44 -1.60
N GLU A 155 27.70 -0.55 -2.89
CA GLU A 155 27.62 -1.84 -3.57
C GLU A 155 28.65 -2.80 -2.98
N SER A 156 28.19 -3.98 -2.53
CA SER A 156 29.12 -5.02 -2.11
C SER A 156 29.88 -5.50 -3.35
N LYS A 157 31.20 -5.27 -3.42
CA LYS A 157 32.05 -5.80 -4.49
C LYS A 157 31.96 -7.33 -4.47
N THR A 158 31.19 -7.90 -5.40
CA THR A 158 31.22 -9.34 -5.64
C THR A 158 32.60 -9.68 -6.20
N GLN A 159 33.38 -10.45 -5.43
CA GLN A 159 34.68 -10.96 -5.83
C GLN A 159 34.53 -11.82 -7.10
N LYS A 160 35.05 -11.35 -8.24
CA LYS A 160 35.49 -12.25 -9.32
C LYS A 160 36.80 -12.92 -8.86
N LYS A 161 36.74 -14.14 -8.32
CA LYS A 161 37.92 -14.99 -8.10
C LYS A 161 37.89 -16.21 -9.05
N SER A 162 38.87 -16.25 -9.95
CA SER A 162 39.58 -17.43 -10.49
C SER A 162 38.78 -18.59 -11.14
N ALA A 163 38.75 -18.59 -12.47
CA ALA A 163 38.91 -19.78 -13.34
C ALA A 163 39.51 -19.25 -14.67
N ASN A 164 40.62 -19.71 -15.26
CA ASN A 164 41.37 -20.95 -15.14
C ASN A 164 42.84 -20.70 -15.58
N LYS A 165 43.78 -21.38 -14.91
CA LYS A 165 45.21 -21.43 -15.19
C LYS A 165 45.49 -22.55 -16.19
N THR A 166 45.60 -22.25 -17.49
CA THR A 166 46.33 -23.06 -18.50
C THR A 166 46.46 -22.20 -19.77
N LYS A 167 47.60 -21.57 -20.06
CA LYS A 167 48.81 -22.20 -20.58
C LYS A 167 50.05 -21.42 -20.11
N SER A 168 50.83 -22.11 -19.28
CA SER A 168 52.25 -21.85 -19.05
C SER A 168 53.04 -22.61 -20.11
N LYS A 169 54.13 -22.01 -20.62
CA LYS A 169 55.18 -22.59 -21.50
C LYS A 169 54.66 -23.00 -22.89
N LYS A 170 55.26 -22.61 -24.00
CA LYS A 170 56.66 -22.41 -24.35
C LYS A 170 56.69 -21.56 -25.62
#